data_AF-A0A317Z6A3-F1
#
_entry.id   AF-A0A317Z6A3-F1
#
_cell.length_a   1.000
_cell.length_b   1.000
_cell.length_c   1.000
_cell.angle_alpha   90.00
_cell.angle_beta   90.00
_cell.angle_gamma   90.00
#
_symmetry.space_group_name_H-M   'P 1'
#
loop_
_entity.id
_entity.type
_entity.pdbx_description
1 polymer ?
#
loop_
_entity_poly.entity_id
_entity_poly.type
_entity_poly.pdbx_seq_one_letter_code
_entity_poly.pdbx_strand_id
1 'polypeptide(L)'
;VQTYGDEYTAFKKYAERHRNCVFLVDTFHTLKSGVPNAIRVAKELGDRINFIGIRLDSGDIAYLSKKARQMLDEAGFKDAKIIASNDLDEQTISSLKAQGAAVDSWGVGTKLITAYQQPALGAVYKLVAVENNEGKLVDRIKLSNNAEKVTTPGKKKVYRIINTKTNKSEGDYITLE
;
A
#
# COMPACT_ATOMS: atom_id res chain seq x y z
N VAL A 1 -22.88 1.53 -8.81
CA VAL A 1 -23.14 1.99 -10.19
C VAL A 1 -24.11 1.06 -10.90
N GLN A 2 -23.76 -0.20 -11.14
CA GLN A 2 -24.57 -1.16 -11.90
C GLN A 2 -26.04 -1.27 -11.46
N THR A 3 -26.35 -1.20 -10.15
CA THR A 3 -27.72 -1.19 -9.63
C THR A 3 -28.61 -0.09 -10.24
N TYR A 4 -28.03 1.06 -10.60
CA TYR A 4 -28.76 2.18 -11.21
C TYR A 4 -28.70 2.17 -12.75
N GLY A 5 -27.89 1.29 -13.35
CA GLY A 5 -27.69 1.25 -14.81
C GLY A 5 -26.88 2.42 -15.38
N ASP A 6 -26.61 3.48 -14.61
CA ASP A 6 -25.82 4.63 -15.03
C ASP A 6 -24.93 5.20 -13.91
N GLU A 7 -23.82 5.82 -14.31
CA GLU A 7 -22.82 6.39 -13.39
C GLU A 7 -23.31 7.66 -12.70
N TYR A 8 -23.99 8.55 -13.41
CA TYR A 8 -24.42 9.83 -12.84
C TYR A 8 -25.42 9.64 -11.69
N THR A 9 -26.48 8.86 -11.90
CA THR A 9 -27.49 8.61 -10.87
C THR A 9 -26.85 7.93 -9.67
N ALA A 10 -25.96 6.96 -9.90
CA ALA A 10 -25.24 6.30 -8.82
C ALA A 10 -24.36 7.28 -8.01
N PHE A 11 -23.57 8.12 -8.68
CA PHE A 11 -22.71 9.11 -8.03
C PHE A 11 -23.54 10.15 -7.26
N LYS A 12 -24.62 10.66 -7.87
CA LYS A 12 -25.54 11.60 -7.22
C LYS A 12 -26.20 10.98 -5.98
N LYS A 13 -26.69 9.75 -6.07
CA LYS A 13 -27.31 9.04 -4.93
C LYS A 13 -26.32 8.74 -3.80
N TYR A 14 -25.05 8.51 -4.13
CA TYR A 14 -23.98 8.39 -3.14
C TYR A 14 -23.73 9.74 -2.45
N ALA A 15 -23.57 10.79 -3.24
CA ALA A 15 -23.26 12.15 -2.81
C ALA A 15 -24.41 12.83 -2.02
N GLU A 16 -25.67 12.45 -2.27
CA GLU A 16 -26.83 12.85 -1.45
C GLU A 16 -26.78 12.29 -0.02
N ARG A 17 -25.98 11.25 0.24
CA ARG A 17 -25.91 10.55 1.54
C ARG A 17 -24.55 10.67 2.23
N HIS A 18 -23.54 11.22 1.55
CA HIS A 18 -22.18 11.28 2.05
C HIS A 18 -21.57 12.66 1.76
N ARG A 19 -20.84 13.20 2.73
CA ARG A 19 -20.10 14.46 2.55
C ARG A 19 -18.85 14.25 1.71
N ASN A 20 -18.01 13.28 2.07
CA ASN A 20 -16.74 13.01 1.39
C ASN A 20 -16.94 12.02 0.26
N CYS A 21 -16.70 12.46 -0.98
CA CYS A 21 -17.02 11.69 -2.17
C CYS A 21 -15.77 11.32 -2.96
N VAL A 22 -15.56 10.02 -3.15
CA VAL A 22 -14.69 9.45 -4.18
C VAL A 22 -15.56 8.60 -5.11
N PHE A 23 -15.52 8.87 -6.41
CA PHE A 23 -16.35 8.15 -7.38
C PHE A 23 -15.51 7.11 -8.15
N LEU A 24 -15.99 5.87 -8.21
CA LEU A 24 -15.42 4.82 -9.07
C LEU A 24 -15.87 5.05 -10.51
N VAL A 25 -14.94 5.43 -11.39
CA VAL A 25 -15.29 6.00 -12.71
C VAL A 25 -15.12 5.04 -13.89
N ASP A 26 -14.74 3.78 -13.66
CA ASP A 26 -14.41 2.82 -14.72
C ASP A 26 -15.42 1.66 -14.81
N THR A 27 -16.66 1.87 -14.35
CA THR A 27 -17.71 0.84 -14.48
C THR A 27 -18.10 0.60 -15.94
N PHE A 28 -18.22 1.67 -16.73
CA PHE A 28 -18.56 1.54 -18.16
C PHE A 28 -17.46 2.08 -19.07
N HIS A 29 -17.10 3.36 -18.92
CA HIS A 29 -16.01 3.94 -19.68
C HIS A 29 -15.41 5.16 -18.96
N THR A 30 -14.18 5.00 -18.46
CA THR A 30 -13.45 6.00 -17.66
C THR A 30 -13.50 7.41 -18.23
N LEU A 31 -13.00 7.61 -19.45
CA LEU A 31 -12.85 8.96 -20.02
C LEU A 31 -14.10 9.48 -20.74
N LYS A 32 -15.02 8.60 -21.17
CA LYS A 32 -16.21 9.01 -21.96
C LYS A 32 -17.45 9.21 -21.10
N SER A 33 -17.58 8.50 -19.99
CA SER A 33 -18.76 8.58 -19.12
C SER A 33 -18.39 8.82 -17.66
N GLY A 34 -17.44 8.07 -17.09
CA GLY A 34 -17.21 8.08 -15.65
C GLY A 34 -16.67 9.40 -15.12
N VAL A 35 -15.51 9.85 -15.63
CA VAL A 35 -14.91 11.14 -15.25
C VAL A 35 -15.85 12.31 -15.60
N PRO A 36 -16.46 12.39 -16.79
CA PRO A 36 -17.47 13.42 -17.08
C PRO A 36 -18.65 13.43 -16.09
N ASN A 37 -19.18 12.28 -15.70
CA ASN A 37 -20.29 12.17 -14.76
C ASN A 37 -19.88 12.57 -13.34
N ALA A 38 -18.67 12.19 -12.90
CA ALA A 38 -18.12 12.63 -11.62
C ALA A 38 -18.00 14.17 -11.55
N ILE A 39 -17.45 14.77 -12.60
CA ILE A 39 -17.35 16.24 -12.75
C ILE A 39 -18.75 16.88 -12.73
N ARG A 40 -19.72 16.30 -13.46
CA ARG A 40 -21.10 16.81 -13.50
C ARG A 40 -21.74 16.84 -12.12
N VAL A 41 -21.63 15.75 -11.36
CA VAL A 41 -22.16 15.66 -9.98
C VAL A 41 -21.45 16.65 -9.06
N ALA A 42 -20.12 16.75 -9.15
CA ALA A 42 -19.35 17.68 -8.32
C ALA A 42 -19.75 19.14 -8.57
N LYS A 43 -19.95 19.55 -9.83
CA LYS A 43 -20.42 20.90 -10.16
C LYS A 43 -21.84 21.17 -9.67
N GLU A 44 -22.75 20.22 -9.83
CA GLU A 44 -24.15 20.37 -9.44
C GLU A 44 -24.32 20.46 -7.91
N LEU A 45 -23.53 19.68 -7.16
CA LEU A 45 -23.63 19.64 -5.71
C LEU A 45 -22.80 20.72 -5.03
N GLY A 46 -21.70 21.16 -5.66
CA GLY A 46 -20.82 22.21 -5.14
C GLY A 46 -20.40 21.94 -3.69
N ASP A 47 -20.50 22.97 -2.85
CA ASP A 47 -20.09 22.91 -1.45
C ASP A 47 -20.90 21.95 -0.58
N ARG A 48 -22.00 21.36 -1.09
CA ARG A 48 -22.75 20.32 -0.38
C ARG A 48 -21.92 19.05 -0.23
N ILE A 49 -20.96 18.79 -1.11
CA ILE A 49 -20.03 17.65 -1.02
C ILE A 49 -18.57 18.10 -1.03
N ASN A 50 -17.73 17.31 -0.37
CA ASN A 50 -16.30 17.38 -0.49
C ASN A 50 -15.95 16.42 -1.61
N PHE A 51 -15.76 16.94 -2.82
CA PHE A 51 -15.32 16.12 -3.94
C PHE A 51 -13.84 15.78 -3.75
N ILE A 52 -13.59 14.66 -3.08
CA ILE A 52 -12.23 14.21 -2.75
C ILE A 52 -11.50 13.74 -3.99
N GLY A 53 -12.19 13.10 -4.93
CA GLY A 53 -11.54 12.57 -6.12
C GLY A 53 -12.29 11.49 -6.88
N ILE A 54 -11.54 10.79 -7.73
CA ILE A 54 -11.99 9.64 -8.50
C ILE A 54 -11.12 8.42 -8.20
N ARG A 55 -11.67 7.22 -8.39
CA ARG A 55 -10.95 5.96 -8.33
C ARG A 55 -10.90 5.29 -9.70
N LEU A 56 -9.70 4.90 -10.11
CA LEU A 56 -9.41 4.03 -11.25
C LEU A 56 -9.08 2.63 -10.73
N ASP A 57 -9.73 1.61 -11.27
CA ASP A 57 -9.58 0.21 -10.84
C ASP A 57 -9.26 -0.74 -12.01
N SER A 58 -8.97 -0.21 -13.20
CA SER A 58 -8.71 -0.99 -14.42
C SER A 58 -8.06 -0.18 -15.54
N GLY A 59 -7.56 -0.87 -16.56
CA GLY A 59 -6.98 -0.30 -17.77
C GLY A 59 -5.54 0.21 -17.60
N ASP A 60 -5.05 0.95 -18.59
CA ASP A 60 -3.75 1.61 -18.54
C ASP A 60 -3.81 2.80 -17.58
N ILE A 61 -3.47 2.56 -16.31
CA ILE A 61 -3.51 3.57 -15.26
C ILE A 61 -2.61 4.77 -15.58
N ALA A 62 -1.45 4.58 -16.22
CA ALA A 62 -0.56 5.69 -16.54
C ALA A 62 -1.19 6.64 -17.56
N TYR A 63 -1.78 6.10 -18.63
CA TYR A 63 -2.50 6.89 -19.62
C TYR A 63 -3.80 7.51 -19.04
N LEU A 64 -4.62 6.68 -18.40
CA LEU A 64 -5.94 7.08 -17.89
C LEU A 64 -5.83 8.15 -16.82
N SER A 65 -4.87 8.03 -15.89
CA SER A 65 -4.66 9.03 -14.83
C SER A 65 -4.29 10.39 -15.40
N LYS A 66 -3.37 10.46 -16.38
CA LYS A 66 -2.98 11.72 -17.03
C LYS A 66 -4.15 12.39 -17.73
N LYS A 67 -4.97 11.62 -18.45
CA LYS A 67 -6.16 12.15 -19.13
C LYS A 67 -7.23 12.59 -18.14
N ALA A 68 -7.49 11.80 -17.10
CA ALA A 68 -8.44 12.18 -16.07
C ALA A 68 -7.99 13.44 -15.32
N ARG A 69 -6.70 13.57 -15.01
CA ARG A 69 -6.11 14.76 -14.39
C ARG A 69 -6.37 16.01 -15.22
N GLN A 70 -6.08 15.94 -16.53
CA GLN A 70 -6.36 17.04 -17.45
C GLN A 70 -7.86 17.43 -17.43
N MET A 71 -8.77 16.46 -17.51
CA MET A 71 -10.22 16.71 -17.49
C MET A 71 -10.70 17.34 -16.18
N LEU A 72 -10.16 16.88 -15.04
CA LEU A 72 -10.47 17.44 -13.72
C LEU A 72 -9.98 18.88 -13.61
N ASP A 73 -8.76 19.16 -14.08
CA ASP A 73 -8.15 20.49 -14.02
C ASP A 73 -8.87 21.50 -14.92
N GLU A 74 -9.20 21.10 -16.15
CA GLU A 74 -10.02 21.90 -17.09
C GLU A 74 -11.42 22.19 -16.52
N ALA A 75 -11.95 21.27 -15.71
CA ALA A 75 -13.23 21.46 -15.03
C ALA A 75 -13.15 22.30 -13.74
N GLY A 76 -11.94 22.70 -13.31
CA GLY A 76 -11.68 23.50 -12.10
C GLY A 76 -11.39 22.69 -10.83
N PHE A 77 -11.32 21.36 -10.90
CA PHE A 77 -11.13 20.46 -9.75
C PHE A 77 -9.67 20.03 -9.57
N LYS A 78 -8.77 21.00 -9.47
CA LYS A 78 -7.31 20.76 -9.37
C LYS A 78 -6.93 19.95 -8.12
N ASP A 79 -7.67 20.11 -7.03
CA ASP A 79 -7.41 19.44 -5.76
C ASP A 79 -8.06 18.05 -5.65
N ALA A 80 -8.93 17.68 -6.60
CA ALA A 80 -9.57 16.37 -6.60
C ALA A 80 -8.54 15.28 -6.92
N LYS A 81 -8.37 14.32 -6.02
CA LYS A 81 -7.36 13.27 -6.11
C LYS A 81 -7.70 12.17 -7.10
N ILE A 82 -6.69 11.53 -7.66
CA ILE A 82 -6.81 10.31 -8.44
C ILE A 82 -6.27 9.15 -7.61
N ILE A 83 -7.15 8.22 -7.30
CA ILE A 83 -6.84 7.02 -6.52
C ILE A 83 -6.76 5.85 -7.50
N ALA A 84 -5.67 5.10 -7.48
CA ALA A 84 -5.54 3.87 -8.27
C ALA A 84 -5.62 2.65 -7.37
N SER A 85 -6.43 1.69 -7.75
CA SER A 85 -6.37 0.30 -7.31
C SER A 85 -6.30 -0.60 -8.54
N ASN A 86 -5.86 -1.85 -8.38
CA ASN A 86 -5.81 -2.96 -9.36
C ASN A 86 -4.44 -3.65 -9.32
N ASP A 87 -4.40 -4.82 -8.68
CA ASP A 87 -3.25 -5.73 -8.62
C ASP A 87 -1.87 -5.08 -8.39
N LEU A 88 -1.86 -4.03 -7.58
CA LEU A 88 -0.67 -3.22 -7.32
C LEU A 88 0.31 -3.93 -6.38
N ASP A 89 1.59 -3.65 -6.59
CA ASP A 89 2.75 -3.99 -5.74
C ASP A 89 3.83 -2.91 -5.89
N GLU A 90 4.96 -3.06 -5.20
CA GLU A 90 6.06 -2.11 -5.24
C GLU A 90 6.65 -1.91 -6.65
N GLN A 91 6.67 -2.97 -7.47
CA GLN A 91 7.24 -2.91 -8.82
C GLN A 91 6.33 -2.15 -9.78
N THR A 92 5.04 -2.49 -9.78
CA THR A 92 4.02 -1.83 -10.61
C THR A 92 3.83 -0.37 -10.19
N ILE A 93 3.79 -0.06 -8.90
CA ILE A 93 3.72 1.33 -8.41
C ILE A 93 4.97 2.12 -8.83
N SER A 94 6.16 1.54 -8.72
CA SER A 94 7.41 2.18 -9.17
C SER A 94 7.39 2.47 -10.67
N SER A 95 6.95 1.50 -11.47
CA SER A 95 6.79 1.65 -12.92
C SER A 95 5.79 2.76 -13.28
N LEU A 96 4.62 2.79 -12.65
CA LEU A 96 3.61 3.82 -12.90
C LEU A 96 4.12 5.22 -12.53
N LYS A 97 4.86 5.35 -11.42
CA LYS A 97 5.52 6.61 -11.04
C LYS A 97 6.58 7.04 -12.04
N ALA A 98 7.43 6.12 -12.51
CA ALA A 98 8.45 6.40 -13.52
C ALA A 98 7.83 6.85 -14.86
N GLN A 99 6.67 6.31 -15.21
CA GLN A 99 5.90 6.74 -16.38
C GLN A 99 5.21 8.10 -16.17
N GLY A 100 5.27 8.70 -14.98
CA GLY A 100 4.59 9.96 -14.66
C GLY A 100 3.08 9.83 -14.55
N ALA A 101 2.56 8.69 -14.10
CA ALA A 101 1.14 8.53 -13.81
C ALA A 101 0.68 9.60 -12.80
N ALA A 102 -0.45 10.24 -13.09
CA ALA A 102 -1.02 11.28 -12.24
C ALA A 102 -1.89 10.65 -11.14
N VAL A 103 -1.28 9.88 -10.25
CA VAL A 103 -1.95 9.15 -9.15
C VAL A 103 -1.48 9.70 -7.81
N ASP A 104 -2.44 10.12 -6.98
CA ASP A 104 -2.19 10.72 -5.67
C ASP A 104 -2.23 9.70 -4.53
N SER A 105 -2.95 8.59 -4.71
CA SER A 105 -3.12 7.54 -3.68
C SER A 105 -3.22 6.15 -4.30
N TRP A 106 -2.67 5.16 -3.59
CA TRP A 106 -2.53 3.77 -4.05
C TRP A 106 -3.30 2.82 -3.14
N GLY A 107 -4.30 2.13 -3.68
CA GLY A 107 -5.07 1.09 -2.99
C GLY A 107 -4.47 -0.28 -3.28
N VAL A 108 -3.72 -0.83 -2.33
CA VAL A 108 -3.05 -2.13 -2.47
C VAL A 108 -3.78 -3.18 -1.63
N GLY A 109 -4.25 -4.24 -2.29
CA GLY A 109 -5.01 -5.32 -1.67
C GLY A 109 -4.21 -6.61 -1.54
N THR A 110 -4.52 -7.58 -2.40
CA THR A 110 -4.01 -8.96 -2.38
C THR A 110 -2.50 -9.05 -2.15
N LYS A 111 -1.69 -8.37 -2.97
CA LYS A 111 -0.24 -8.52 -2.93
C LYS A 111 0.39 -8.07 -1.61
N LEU A 112 -0.16 -7.03 -0.99
CA LEU A 112 0.29 -6.53 0.31
C LEU A 112 -0.16 -7.45 1.44
N ILE A 113 -1.45 -7.77 1.54
CA ILE A 113 -1.99 -8.47 2.70
C ILE A 113 -1.54 -9.93 2.78
N THR A 114 -1.24 -10.56 1.64
CA THR A 114 -0.79 -11.96 1.61
C THR A 114 0.72 -12.11 1.51
N ALA A 115 1.49 -11.01 1.47
CA ALA A 115 2.91 -11.02 1.11
C ALA A 115 3.15 -11.91 -0.13
N TYR A 116 2.41 -11.65 -1.20
CA TYR A 116 2.12 -12.61 -2.29
C TYR A 116 3.35 -13.32 -2.89
N GLN A 117 4.48 -12.63 -3.03
CA GLN A 117 5.71 -13.24 -3.54
C GLN A 117 6.37 -14.21 -2.54
N GLN A 118 6.24 -13.95 -1.24
CA GLN A 118 6.78 -14.77 -0.15
C GLN A 118 5.84 -14.74 1.07
N PRO A 119 4.79 -15.58 1.10
CA PRO A 119 3.73 -15.50 2.12
C PRO A 119 4.16 -16.03 3.50
N ALA A 120 5.40 -16.52 3.63
CA ALA A 120 5.95 -17.05 4.86
C ALA A 120 7.33 -16.46 5.15
N LEU A 121 7.52 -15.96 6.37
CA LEU A 121 8.81 -15.43 6.83
C LEU A 121 9.85 -16.53 7.07
N GLY A 122 9.41 -17.75 7.43
CA GLY A 122 10.33 -18.84 7.80
C GLY A 122 10.97 -18.68 9.19
N ALA A 123 10.35 -17.89 10.08
CA ALA A 123 10.84 -17.72 11.44
C ALA A 123 10.79 -19.03 12.25
N VAL A 124 11.79 -19.24 13.11
CA VAL A 124 11.90 -20.43 13.96
C VAL A 124 12.17 -20.05 15.42
N TYR A 125 11.68 -20.88 16.34
CA TYR A 125 12.06 -20.82 17.75
C TYR A 125 13.05 -21.94 18.06
N LYS A 126 14.14 -21.62 18.78
CA LYS A 126 15.19 -22.56 19.17
C LYS A 126 15.64 -22.29 20.60
N LEU A 127 15.81 -23.36 21.36
CA LEU A 127 16.40 -23.33 22.69
C LEU A 127 17.90 -23.05 22.58
N VAL A 128 18.39 -22.04 23.28
CA VAL A 128 19.80 -21.60 23.22
C VAL A 128 20.57 -21.77 24.53
N ALA A 129 19.87 -21.88 25.66
CA ALA A 129 20.43 -22.19 26.98
C ALA A 129 19.35 -22.81 27.89
N VAL A 130 19.77 -23.63 28.84
CA VAL A 130 18.90 -24.26 29.87
C VAL A 130 19.59 -24.17 31.22
N GLU A 131 18.83 -23.83 32.25
CA GLU A 131 19.31 -23.86 33.64
C GLU A 131 19.54 -25.30 34.11
N ASN A 132 20.70 -25.58 34.68
CA ASN A 132 21.01 -26.88 35.28
C ASN A 132 20.51 -26.95 36.74
N ASN A 133 20.65 -28.11 37.38
CA ASN A 133 20.25 -28.32 38.79
C ASN A 133 20.98 -27.43 39.81
N GLU A 134 22.06 -26.75 39.39
CA GLU A 134 22.86 -25.84 40.21
C GLU A 134 22.45 -24.37 39.99
N GLY A 135 21.40 -24.11 39.20
CA GLY A 135 20.92 -22.76 38.88
C GLY A 135 21.75 -22.03 37.82
N LYS A 136 22.65 -22.72 37.12
CA LYS A 136 23.52 -22.14 36.09
C LYS A 136 22.95 -22.36 34.70
N LEU A 137 22.90 -21.30 33.88
CA LEU A 137 22.56 -21.41 32.46
C LEU A 137 23.67 -22.14 31.69
N VAL A 138 23.30 -23.21 30.98
CA VAL A 138 24.17 -23.98 30.11
C VAL A 138 23.67 -23.89 28.67
N ASP A 139 24.54 -23.42 27.80
CA ASP A 139 24.30 -23.24 26.38
C ASP A 139 23.86 -24.53 25.67
N ARG A 140 23.03 -24.38 24.63
CA ARG A 140 22.50 -25.46 23.79
C ARG A 140 22.72 -25.15 22.33
N ILE A 141 23.20 -26.16 21.61
CA ILE A 141 23.43 -26.10 20.17
C ILE A 141 22.67 -27.24 19.49
N LYS A 142 21.97 -26.92 18.41
CA LYS A 142 21.39 -27.90 17.50
C LYS A 142 22.28 -28.00 16.28
N LEU A 143 22.85 -29.19 16.06
CA LEU A 143 23.65 -29.48 14.86
C LEU A 143 22.75 -29.74 13.66
N SER A 144 23.26 -29.46 12.47
CA SER A 144 22.53 -29.60 11.21
C SER A 144 23.50 -30.08 10.13
N ASN A 145 23.00 -30.86 9.16
CA ASN A 145 23.79 -31.29 7.99
C ASN A 145 24.15 -30.11 7.06
N ASN A 146 23.58 -28.94 7.30
CA ASN A 146 24.01 -27.68 6.70
C ASN A 146 24.60 -26.81 7.82
N ALA A 147 25.88 -26.44 7.69
CA ALA A 147 26.62 -25.65 8.66
C ALA A 147 25.96 -24.30 8.97
N GLU A 148 25.33 -23.66 7.98
CA GLU A 148 24.62 -22.38 8.14
C GLU A 148 23.34 -22.50 8.99
N LYS A 149 22.82 -23.72 9.17
CA LYS A 149 21.63 -24.01 9.99
C LYS A 149 21.97 -24.48 11.40
N VAL A 150 23.25 -24.41 11.79
CA VAL A 150 23.65 -24.63 13.18
C VAL A 150 23.24 -23.41 14.00
N THR A 151 22.54 -23.64 15.10
CA THR A 151 22.04 -22.54 15.94
C THR A 151 23.19 -21.87 16.70
N THR A 152 23.23 -20.54 16.72
CA THR A 152 24.14 -19.81 17.62
C THR A 152 23.68 -20.00 19.09
N PRO A 153 24.49 -20.63 19.96
CA PRO A 153 24.10 -20.91 21.35
C PRO A 153 24.07 -19.63 22.21
N GLY A 154 23.65 -19.78 23.46
CA GLY A 154 23.74 -18.75 24.51
C GLY A 154 22.62 -17.73 24.52
N LYS A 155 22.38 -17.15 25.70
CA LYS A 155 21.52 -15.96 25.84
C LYS A 155 22.22 -14.79 25.16
N LYS A 156 21.51 -14.09 24.29
CA LYS A 156 22.08 -13.06 23.41
C LYS A 156 21.34 -11.74 23.52
N LYS A 157 22.08 -10.65 23.30
CA LYS A 157 21.54 -9.30 23.17
C LYS A 157 21.95 -8.72 21.82
N VAL A 158 21.05 -7.94 21.24
CA VAL A 158 21.27 -7.27 19.94
C VAL A 158 21.41 -5.78 20.19
N TYR A 159 22.47 -5.19 19.67
CA TYR A 159 22.75 -3.76 19.72
C TYR A 159 22.76 -3.19 18.32
N ARG A 160 21.97 -2.14 18.07
CA ARG A 160 22.11 -1.36 16.84
C ARG A 160 23.21 -0.32 17.01
N ILE A 161 24.22 -0.38 16.16
CA ILE A 161 25.35 0.56 16.21
C ILE A 161 25.00 1.79 15.37
N ILE A 162 24.92 2.95 16.03
CA ILE A 162 24.68 4.24 15.40
C ILE A 162 25.94 5.09 15.48
N ASN A 163 26.38 5.60 14.34
CA ASN A 163 27.51 6.50 14.25
C ASN A 163 27.12 7.88 14.81
N THR A 164 27.77 8.31 15.89
CA THR A 164 27.43 9.57 16.57
C THR A 164 27.81 10.84 15.80
N LYS A 165 28.65 10.72 14.76
CA LYS A 165 29.03 11.85 13.90
C LYS A 165 28.08 12.01 12.72
N THR A 166 27.60 10.90 12.15
CA THR A 166 26.76 10.91 10.93
C THR A 166 25.29 10.59 11.20
N ASN A 167 24.96 10.12 12.40
CA ASN A 167 23.66 9.54 12.79
C ASN A 167 23.20 8.38 11.89
N LYS A 168 24.12 7.73 11.16
CA LYS A 168 23.81 6.57 10.32
C LYS A 168 23.91 5.27 11.11
N SER A 169 23.09 4.30 10.73
CA SER A 169 23.18 2.92 11.22
C SER A 169 24.37 2.21 10.56
N GLU A 170 25.28 1.65 11.36
CA GLU A 170 26.45 0.89 10.91
C GLU A 170 26.19 -0.63 10.92
N GLY A 171 25.07 -1.06 11.53
CA GLY A 171 24.63 -2.45 11.55
C GLY A 171 24.16 -2.88 12.94
N ASP A 172 23.78 -4.16 13.04
CA ASP A 172 23.40 -4.80 14.29
C ASP A 172 24.56 -5.68 14.77
N TYR A 173 24.94 -5.53 16.05
CA TYR A 173 25.99 -6.28 16.73
C TYR A 173 25.35 -7.19 17.78
N ILE A 174 25.59 -8.49 17.66
CA ILE A 174 25.00 -9.51 18.53
C ILE A 174 26.06 -9.97 19.53
N THR A 175 25.77 -9.85 20.83
CA THR A 175 26.66 -10.32 21.91
C THR A 175 26.00 -11.38 22.75
N LEU A 176 26.80 -12.12 23.53
CA LEU A 176 26.29 -12.84 24.69
C LEU A 176 25.83 -11.85 25.76
N GLU A 177 24.88 -12.27 26.59
CA GLU A 177 24.42 -11.54 27.77
C GLU A 177 25.23 -11.90 29.02
#